data_AF-A0A8J5MUK6-F1
#
_entry.id   AF-A0A8J5MUK6-F1
#
_cell.length_a   1.000
_cell.length_b   1.000
_cell.length_c   1.000
_cell.angle_alpha   90.00
_cell.angle_beta   90.00
_cell.angle_gamma   90.00
#
_symmetry.space_group_name_H-M   'P 1'
#
loop_
_entity.id
_entity.type
_entity.pdbx_description
1 polymer ?
#
loop_
_entity_poly.entity_id
_entity_poly.type
_entity_poly.pdbx_seq_one_letter_code
_entity_poly.pdbx_strand_id
1 'polypeptide(L)'
;MYMSTVLLTTLAALAWAQDAPECHCGMFITAFHNEYLVHLLPPFDLDDCSAMEACNSKCNDEFDALTGGGYLNYSLNNGFTVGQELCLTMLTEYDIDHVEEETVYGYARQCNGPWDYDGGSTFDQLCCWEGRYYEC
;
A
#
# COMPACT_ATOMS: atom_id res chain seq x y z
N MET A 1 49.90 14.86 37.07
CA MET A 1 49.41 13.50 37.41
C MET A 1 47.93 13.60 37.77
N TYR A 2 47.18 12.51 37.50
CA TYR A 2 45.70 12.37 37.39
C TYR A 2 45.17 12.94 36.06
N MET A 3 44.92 12.18 34.99
CA MET A 3 44.34 10.84 34.81
C MET A 3 42.94 10.72 35.41
N SER A 4 41.90 10.85 34.57
CA SER A 4 40.89 9.80 34.34
C SER A 4 39.63 10.33 33.65
N THR A 5 39.45 9.89 32.40
CA THR A 5 38.24 9.27 31.84
C THR A 5 36.86 9.74 32.31
N VAL A 6 36.12 10.39 31.39
CA VAL A 6 34.69 10.14 31.22
C VAL A 6 34.43 9.92 29.72
N LEU A 7 34.69 8.69 29.28
CA LEU A 7 34.19 8.12 28.03
C LEU A 7 32.95 7.29 28.40
N LEU A 8 31.97 7.23 27.51
CA LEU A 8 30.73 6.41 27.52
C LEU A 8 29.52 6.96 28.31
N THR A 9 28.71 7.80 27.64
CA THR A 9 27.26 7.89 27.91
C THR A 9 26.46 8.05 26.60
N THR A 10 26.85 7.39 25.50
CA THR A 10 26.20 7.55 24.18
C THR A 10 25.59 6.28 23.57
N LEU A 11 25.34 5.21 24.33
CA LEU A 11 24.90 3.92 23.74
C LEU A 11 23.58 3.33 24.25
N ALA A 12 22.75 4.06 25.00
CA ALA A 12 21.50 3.50 25.55
C ALA A 12 20.19 4.06 24.94
N ALA A 13 20.24 4.77 23.81
CA ALA A 13 19.03 5.39 23.22
C ALA A 13 18.42 4.63 22.03
N LEU A 14 18.94 3.46 21.63
CA LEU A 14 18.46 2.74 20.44
C LEU A 14 17.48 1.58 20.73
N ALA A 15 17.12 1.31 21.99
CA ALA A 15 16.48 0.04 22.32
C ALA A 15 14.93 0.02 22.30
N TRP A 16 14.24 1.17 22.15
CA TRP A 16 12.78 1.26 22.31
C TRP A 16 12.13 2.20 21.30
N ALA A 17 12.54 2.10 20.03
CA ALA A 17 11.68 2.47 18.91
C ALA A 17 11.34 1.17 18.18
N GLN A 18 10.78 0.19 18.90
CA GLN A 18 10.00 -0.83 18.22
C GLN A 18 8.68 -0.14 17.90
N ASP A 19 8.53 0.28 16.64
CA ASP A 19 7.23 0.67 16.10
C ASP A 19 6.20 -0.38 16.52
N ALA A 20 5.00 0.08 16.87
CA ALA A 20 3.91 -0.83 17.17
C ALA A 20 3.81 -1.83 16.00
N PRO A 21 3.58 -3.12 16.28
CA PRO A 21 3.40 -4.09 15.22
C PRO A 21 2.17 -3.70 14.41
N GLU A 22 2.40 -3.09 13.24
CA GLU A 22 1.37 -2.59 12.34
C GLU A 22 1.38 -3.41 11.04
N CYS A 23 0.26 -3.42 10.35
CA CYS A 23 0.15 -3.93 8.99
C CYS A 23 -0.45 -2.85 8.10
N HIS A 24 0.14 -2.66 6.93
CA HIS A 24 -0.32 -1.75 5.90
C HIS A 24 -0.81 -2.54 4.70
N CYS A 25 -1.89 -2.08 4.08
CA CYS A 25 -2.37 -2.62 2.82
C CYS A 25 -2.30 -1.54 1.75
N GLY A 26 -1.81 -1.92 0.58
CA GLY A 26 -1.65 -1.03 -0.55
C GLY A 26 -2.07 -1.70 -1.84
N MET A 27 -2.52 -0.90 -2.80
CA MET A 27 -2.77 -1.35 -4.17
C MET A 27 -1.68 -0.79 -5.07
N PHE A 28 -1.17 -1.63 -5.96
CA PHE A 28 -0.08 -1.30 -6.86
C PHE A 28 -0.42 -1.59 -8.31
N ILE A 29 0.16 -0.82 -9.23
CA ILE A 29 0.22 -1.10 -10.67
C ILE A 29 1.65 -1.02 -11.17
N THR A 30 1.96 -1.66 -12.30
CA THR A 30 3.28 -1.57 -12.95
C THR A 30 3.18 -0.78 -14.24
N ALA A 31 3.31 0.54 -14.20
CA ALA A 31 3.30 1.37 -15.41
C ALA A 31 4.71 1.86 -15.74
N PHE A 32 5.03 2.06 -17.03
CA PHE A 32 6.30 2.67 -17.47
C PHE A 32 7.58 2.08 -16.81
N HIS A 33 7.60 0.77 -16.57
CA HIS A 33 8.69 0.04 -15.90
C HIS A 33 8.90 0.39 -14.41
N ASN A 34 7.92 1.01 -13.75
CA ASN A 34 7.93 1.29 -12.31
C ASN A 34 6.66 0.75 -11.64
N GLU A 35 6.76 0.49 -10.34
CA GLU A 35 5.60 0.17 -9.50
C GLU A 35 5.09 1.43 -8.79
N TYR A 36 3.78 1.66 -8.86
CA TYR A 36 3.13 2.82 -8.25
C TYR A 36 2.13 2.37 -7.18
N LEU A 37 2.22 2.94 -5.98
CA LEU A 37 1.25 2.75 -4.91
C LEU A 37 0.03 3.64 -5.18
N VAL A 38 -1.02 3.08 -5.76
CA VAL A 38 -2.19 3.85 -6.24
C VAL A 38 -3.28 4.00 -5.18
N HIS A 39 -3.23 3.19 -4.13
CA HIS A 39 -4.11 3.32 -2.97
C HIS A 39 -3.41 2.77 -1.72
N LEU A 40 -3.57 3.45 -0.59
CA LEU A 40 -3.02 3.01 0.71
C LEU A 40 -4.10 3.10 1.78
N LEU A 41 -4.36 1.99 2.45
CA LEU A 41 -5.28 1.95 3.57
C LEU A 41 -4.61 2.42 4.87
N PRO A 42 -5.39 2.95 5.83
CA PRO A 42 -4.91 3.17 7.18
C PRO A 42 -4.32 1.87 7.76
N PRO A 43 -3.20 1.95 8.50
CA PRO A 43 -2.62 0.77 9.13
C PRO A 43 -3.57 0.18 10.17
N PHE A 44 -3.40 -1.11 10.45
CA PHE A 44 -4.03 -1.77 11.58
C PHE A 44 -3.00 -2.42 12.49
N ASP A 45 -3.35 -2.43 13.78
CA ASP A 45 -2.55 -3.08 14.81
C ASP A 45 -2.55 -4.60 14.63
N LEU A 46 -1.37 -5.18 14.79
CA LEU A 46 -1.13 -6.60 14.95
C LEU A 46 -0.74 -6.90 16.40
N ASP A 47 -0.78 -8.18 16.77
CA ASP A 47 -0.26 -8.61 18.07
C ASP A 47 1.28 -8.64 18.09
N ASP A 48 1.91 -9.05 16.97
CA ASP A 48 3.35 -9.04 16.76
C ASP A 48 3.74 -9.01 15.27
N CYS A 49 5.03 -8.74 14.99
CA CYS A 49 5.58 -8.70 13.63
C CYS A 49 5.91 -10.10 13.05
N SER A 50 5.34 -11.19 13.58
CA SER A 50 5.53 -12.55 13.05
C SER A 50 4.29 -13.08 12.30
N ALA A 51 3.14 -12.43 12.48
CA ALA A 51 1.86 -12.84 11.90
C ALA A 51 1.62 -12.35 10.45
N MET A 52 2.55 -12.58 9.53
CA MET A 52 2.42 -12.12 8.13
C MET A 52 1.16 -12.70 7.44
N GLU A 53 0.82 -13.96 7.70
CA GLU A 53 -0.36 -14.60 7.11
C GLU A 53 -1.67 -13.88 7.49
N ALA A 54 -1.78 -13.42 8.73
CA ALA A 54 -2.93 -12.65 9.19
C ALA A 54 -2.98 -11.25 8.54
N CYS A 55 -1.81 -10.61 8.37
CA CYS A 55 -1.68 -9.33 7.66
C CYS A 55 -2.13 -9.46 6.20
N ASN A 56 -1.63 -10.48 5.48
CA ASN A 56 -2.05 -10.77 4.09
C ASN A 56 -3.55 -11.06 3.98
N SER A 57 -4.07 -11.99 4.79
CA SER A 57 -5.49 -12.35 4.73
C SER A 57 -6.39 -11.14 4.94
N LYS A 58 -6.05 -10.29 5.90
CA LYS A 58 -6.84 -9.08 6.18
C LYS A 58 -6.70 -8.04 5.06
N CYS A 59 -5.51 -7.85 4.50
CA CYS A 59 -5.34 -6.96 3.35
C CYS A 59 -6.11 -7.44 2.12
N ASN A 60 -6.15 -8.75 1.88
CA ASN A 60 -6.96 -9.33 0.81
C ASN A 60 -8.46 -9.12 1.04
N ASP A 61 -8.95 -9.31 2.26
CA ASP A 61 -10.36 -9.03 2.62
C ASP A 61 -10.71 -7.54 2.41
N GLU A 62 -9.82 -6.62 2.79
CA GLU A 62 -10.01 -5.18 2.58
C GLU A 62 -9.93 -4.79 1.10
N PHE A 63 -9.03 -5.43 0.34
CA PHE A 63 -8.97 -5.30 -1.12
C PHE A 63 -10.31 -5.69 -1.73
N ASP A 64 -10.85 -6.85 -1.38
CA ASP A 64 -12.13 -7.33 -1.88
C ASP A 64 -13.28 -6.41 -1.46
N ALA A 65 -13.29 -5.92 -0.22
CA ALA A 65 -14.30 -4.98 0.25
C ALA A 65 -14.26 -3.65 -0.50
N LEU A 66 -13.06 -3.11 -0.77
CA LEU A 66 -12.88 -1.84 -1.48
C LEU A 66 -13.24 -1.98 -2.96
N THR A 67 -12.91 -3.11 -3.57
CA THR A 67 -13.05 -3.35 -5.01
C THR A 67 -14.32 -4.11 -5.40
N GLY A 68 -15.16 -4.49 -4.44
CA GLY A 68 -16.28 -5.38 -4.70
C GLY A 68 -15.84 -6.76 -5.20
N GLY A 69 -14.66 -7.23 -4.78
CA GLY A 69 -14.05 -8.49 -5.21
C GLY A 69 -13.20 -8.37 -6.48
N GLY A 70 -12.65 -7.19 -6.79
CA GLY A 70 -11.74 -6.97 -7.92
C GLY A 70 -12.31 -6.17 -9.08
N TYR A 71 -13.48 -5.56 -8.95
CA TYR A 71 -14.11 -4.77 -10.02
C TYR A 71 -13.76 -3.29 -9.93
N LEU A 72 -13.13 -2.75 -10.97
CA LEU A 72 -12.77 -1.34 -11.02
C LEU A 72 -13.98 -0.41 -11.19
N ASN A 73 -15.09 -0.93 -11.70
CA ASN A 73 -16.37 -0.22 -11.78
C ASN A 73 -17.14 -0.20 -10.44
N TYR A 74 -16.64 -0.84 -9.39
CA TYR A 74 -17.29 -0.84 -8.09
C TYR A 74 -17.38 0.59 -7.53
N SER A 75 -18.58 0.97 -7.07
CA SER A 75 -18.86 2.32 -6.59
C SER A 75 -18.44 2.50 -5.13
N LEU A 76 -17.67 3.55 -4.89
CA LEU A 76 -17.23 3.98 -3.58
C LEU A 76 -18.23 4.97 -2.96
N ASN A 77 -18.15 5.14 -1.64
CA ASN A 77 -19.05 6.01 -0.88
C ASN A 77 -18.90 7.50 -1.24
N ASN A 78 -17.80 7.89 -1.86
CA ASN A 78 -17.57 9.26 -2.35
C ASN A 78 -18.22 9.55 -3.71
N GLY A 79 -18.86 8.55 -4.34
CA GLY A 79 -19.53 8.68 -5.63
C GLY A 79 -18.64 8.41 -6.84
N PHE A 80 -17.36 8.08 -6.65
CA PHE A 80 -16.50 7.58 -7.71
C PHE A 80 -16.52 6.05 -7.78
N THR A 81 -16.04 5.51 -8.90
CA THR A 81 -15.66 4.10 -8.96
C THR A 81 -14.23 3.93 -8.45
N VAL A 82 -13.86 2.70 -8.10
CA VAL A 82 -12.48 2.36 -7.73
C VAL A 82 -11.50 2.80 -8.82
N GLY A 83 -11.74 2.40 -10.08
CA GLY A 83 -10.87 2.77 -11.20
C GLY A 83 -10.73 4.29 -11.35
N GLN A 84 -11.83 5.03 -11.14
CA GLN A 84 -11.80 6.49 -11.19
C GLN A 84 -10.94 7.10 -10.09
N GLU A 85 -10.97 6.53 -8.88
CA GLU A 85 -10.11 6.98 -7.78
C GLU A 85 -8.63 6.69 -8.07
N LEU A 86 -8.31 5.50 -8.59
CA LEU A 86 -6.94 5.13 -8.96
C LEU A 86 -6.39 6.01 -10.10
N CYS A 87 -7.19 6.30 -11.12
CA CYS A 87 -6.78 7.20 -12.20
C CYS A 87 -6.54 8.64 -11.71
N LEU A 88 -7.32 9.12 -10.73
CA LEU A 88 -7.05 10.40 -10.10
C LEU A 88 -5.72 10.39 -9.36
N THR A 89 -5.42 9.33 -8.58
CA THR A 89 -4.11 9.19 -7.93
C THR A 89 -2.96 9.24 -8.94
N MET A 90 -3.08 8.52 -10.06
CA MET A 90 -2.05 8.54 -11.11
C MET A 90 -1.80 9.94 -11.65
N LEU A 91 -2.88 10.70 -11.89
CA LEU A 91 -2.74 12.07 -12.37
C LEU A 91 -2.21 13.02 -11.28
N THR A 92 -2.74 12.98 -10.06
CA THR A 92 -2.48 14.02 -9.06
C THR A 92 -1.22 13.79 -8.25
N GLU A 93 -0.88 12.54 -7.94
CA GLU A 93 0.29 12.19 -7.13
C GLU A 93 1.52 11.87 -7.97
N TYR A 94 1.32 11.33 -9.18
CA TYR A 94 2.42 10.87 -10.04
C TYR A 94 2.58 11.65 -11.35
N ASP A 95 1.68 12.61 -11.66
CA ASP A 95 1.70 13.38 -12.92
C ASP A 95 1.67 12.48 -14.17
N ILE A 96 0.97 11.34 -14.06
CA ILE A 96 0.77 10.37 -15.13
C ILE A 96 -0.66 10.50 -15.63
N ASP A 97 -0.81 11.04 -16.83
CA ASP A 97 -2.09 11.28 -17.47
C ASP A 97 -2.63 10.07 -18.25
N HIS A 98 -1.77 9.09 -18.55
CA HIS A 98 -2.13 7.90 -19.32
C HIS A 98 -1.62 6.62 -18.67
N VAL A 99 -2.54 5.67 -18.49
CA VAL A 99 -2.28 4.28 -18.07
C VAL A 99 -3.13 3.40 -18.98
N GLU A 100 -2.58 2.29 -19.46
CA GLU A 100 -3.26 1.41 -20.41
C GLU A 100 -3.09 -0.05 -19.98
N GLU A 101 -4.19 -0.78 -19.90
CA GLU A 101 -4.24 -2.24 -19.70
C GLU A 101 -3.53 -2.77 -18.43
N GLU A 102 -3.44 -1.96 -17.37
CA GLU A 102 -2.71 -2.36 -16.16
C GLU A 102 -3.56 -3.15 -15.17
N THR A 103 -3.03 -4.25 -14.64
CA THR A 103 -3.67 -4.98 -13.53
C THR A 103 -3.30 -4.30 -12.22
N VAL A 104 -4.32 -4.03 -11.38
CA VAL A 104 -4.13 -3.56 -10.01
C VAL A 104 -4.03 -4.75 -9.07
N TYR A 105 -2.95 -4.78 -8.27
CA TYR A 105 -2.64 -5.85 -7.33
C TYR A 105 -2.66 -5.35 -5.89
N GLY A 106 -3.17 -6.18 -4.97
CA GLY A 106 -3.11 -5.97 -3.53
C GLY A 106 -1.79 -6.44 -2.94
N TYR A 107 -1.26 -5.66 -2.01
CA TYR A 107 -0.04 -5.97 -1.26
C TYR A 107 -0.23 -5.63 0.21
N ALA A 108 0.38 -6.44 1.07
CA ALA A 108 0.50 -6.19 2.49
C ALA A 108 1.95 -5.87 2.87
N ARG A 109 2.13 -5.04 3.89
CA ARG A 109 3.43 -4.80 4.52
C ARG A 109 3.29 -4.88 6.02
N GLN A 110 3.95 -5.87 6.61
CA GLN A 110 4.03 -6.02 8.05
C GLN A 110 5.19 -5.19 8.62
N CYS A 111 4.89 -4.35 9.61
CA CYS A 111 5.82 -3.50 10.32
C CYS A 111 6.68 -2.71 9.30
N ASN A 112 8.00 -2.77 9.44
CA ASN A 112 8.96 -2.15 8.52
C ASN A 112 9.53 -3.13 7.47
N GLY A 113 8.78 -4.20 7.16
CA GLY A 113 9.15 -5.22 6.18
C GLY A 113 8.98 -4.79 4.72
N PRO A 114 9.28 -5.69 3.76
CA PRO A 114 8.93 -5.48 2.36
C PRO A 114 7.41 -5.55 2.15
N TRP A 115 6.96 -5.05 1.00
CA TRP A 115 5.61 -5.32 0.50
C TRP A 115 5.57 -6.73 -0.07
N ASP A 116 4.59 -7.51 0.35
CA ASP A 116 4.33 -8.87 -0.10
C ASP A 116 2.96 -8.93 -0.77
N TYR A 117 2.86 -9.67 -1.87
CA TYR A 117 1.59 -9.83 -2.59
C TYR A 117 0.57 -10.54 -1.68
N ASP A 118 -0.59 -9.91 -1.49
CA ASP A 118 -1.60 -10.39 -0.54
C ASP A 118 -2.57 -11.42 -1.15
N GLY A 119 -2.52 -11.61 -2.47
CA GLY A 119 -3.43 -12.48 -3.22
C GLY A 119 -4.49 -11.74 -4.02
N GLY A 120 -4.67 -10.43 -3.80
CA GLY A 120 -5.68 -9.60 -4.41
C GLY A 120 -5.27 -9.11 -5.80
N SER A 121 -6.17 -9.25 -6.76
CA SER A 121 -5.99 -8.66 -8.10
C SER A 121 -7.33 -8.26 -8.67
N THR A 122 -7.33 -7.19 -9.44
CA THR A 122 -8.51 -6.77 -10.20
C THR A 122 -8.82 -7.74 -11.35
N PHE A 123 -10.10 -7.88 -11.67
CA PHE A 123 -10.54 -8.63 -12.86
C PHE A 123 -10.46 -7.79 -14.12
N ASP A 124 -10.78 -6.50 -14.00
CA ASP A 124 -10.72 -5.53 -15.08
C ASP A 124 -9.36 -4.82 -15.06
N GLN A 125 -8.86 -4.44 -16.23
CA GLN A 125 -7.65 -3.63 -16.33
C GLN A 125 -7.95 -2.15 -16.07
N LEU A 126 -6.98 -1.45 -15.50
CA LEU A 126 -7.01 -0.02 -15.28
C LEU A 126 -6.56 0.70 -16.55
N CYS A 127 -7.48 1.44 -17.16
CA CYS A 127 -7.20 2.38 -18.23
C CYS A 127 -7.55 3.81 -17.80
N CYS A 128 -6.59 4.72 -17.97
CA CYS A 128 -6.69 6.11 -17.56
C CYS A 128 -6.35 7.06 -18.71
N TRP A 129 -7.14 8.12 -18.84
CA TRP A 129 -6.88 9.24 -19.75
C TRP A 129 -7.22 10.56 -19.07
N GLU A 130 -6.21 11.41 -18.85
CA GLU A 130 -6.34 12.69 -18.14
C GLU A 130 -7.05 12.52 -16.78
N GLY A 131 -6.65 11.48 -16.04
CA GLY A 131 -7.20 11.14 -14.72
C GLY A 131 -8.63 10.57 -14.75
N ARG A 132 -9.18 10.28 -15.93
CA ARG A 132 -10.49 9.64 -16.07
C ARG A 132 -10.33 8.15 -16.31
N TYR A 133 -11.11 7.37 -15.58
CA TYR A 133 -11.22 5.94 -15.81
C TYR A 133 -12.16 5.65 -16.98
N TYR A 134 -11.80 4.65 -17.78
CA TYR A 134 -12.65 4.04 -18.79
C TYR A 134 -12.37 2.55 -18.86
N GLU A 135 -13.33 1.79 -19.38
CA GLU A 135 -13.11 0.38 -19.69
C GLU A 135 -12.11 0.28 -20.86
N CYS A 136 -11.02 -0.46 -20.63
CA CYS A 136 -10.22 -1.01 -21.71
C CYS A 136 -11.12 -1.92 -22.59
#